data_AF-A0A1S3MIV6-F1
#
_entry.id   AF-A0A1S3MIV6-F1
#
_cell.length_a   1.000
_cell.length_b   1.000
_cell.length_c   1.000
_cell.angle_alpha   90.00
_cell.angle_beta   90.00
_cell.angle_gamma   90.00
#
_symmetry.space_group_name_H-M   'P 1'
#
loop_
_entity.id
_entity.type
_entity.pdbx_description
1 polymer ?
#
loop_
_entity_poly.entity_id
_entity_poly.type
_entity_poly.pdbx_seq_one_letter_code
_entity_poly.pdbx_strand_id
1 'polypeptide(L)'
;MMNIFVGFVIITFREQGESEYKNCELDKNQRQCVEFALKAQPLKLYIPKNPVQYKFWSFIQSTAFEYVMFVLILLNTVTLAVQHYEQSKVFSHVMDILNMVFTGLFTVEMLLKLLALRLRHYFIDAWNSFDALIVVGSVVDIVVTEFSSSDDSSRVSITFFRLFRVMRLVKLLSKGEGIRTLLWTFVKSLQVSGH
;
A
#
# COMPACT_ATOMS: atom_id res chain seq x y z
N MET A 1 32.16 17.13 18.91
CA MET A 1 31.32 17.88 17.96
C MET A 1 29.90 17.31 17.88
N MET A 2 29.70 16.06 17.43
CA MET A 2 28.35 15.48 17.25
C MET A 2 27.48 15.47 18.53
N ASN A 3 28.03 15.06 19.67
CA ASN A 3 27.26 15.00 20.93
C ASN A 3 26.82 16.37 21.46
N ILE A 4 27.59 17.43 21.18
CA ILE A 4 27.25 18.80 21.60
C ILE A 4 26.08 19.32 20.77
N PHE A 5 26.11 19.08 19.45
CA PHE A 5 25.02 19.45 18.56
C PHE A 5 23.72 18.72 18.92
N VAL A 6 23.78 17.41 19.17
CA VAL A 6 22.63 16.62 19.63
C VAL A 6 22.08 17.16 20.95
N GLY A 7 22.96 17.48 21.91
CA GLY A 7 22.56 18.08 23.18
C GLY A 7 21.84 19.42 23.01
N PHE A 8 22.38 20.31 22.19
CA PHE A 8 21.76 21.61 21.87
C PHE A 8 20.36 21.42 21.29
N VAL A 9 20.21 20.58 20.26
CA VAL A 9 18.91 20.31 19.61
C VAL A 9 17.89 19.78 20.61
N ILE A 10 18.25 18.78 21.43
CA ILE A 10 17.34 18.20 22.42
C ILE A 10 16.88 19.26 23.43
N ILE A 11 17.79 20.10 23.91
CA ILE A 11 17.48 21.14 24.90
C ILE A 11 16.54 22.18 24.28
N THR A 12 16.85 22.69 23.08
CA THR A 12 16.01 23.71 22.42
C THR A 12 14.61 23.19 22.13
N PHE A 13 14.47 21.96 21.63
CA PHE A 13 13.15 21.37 21.36
C PHE A 13 12.35 21.11 22.64
N ARG A 14 13.02 20.69 23.70
CA ARG A 14 12.37 20.48 24.99
C ARG A 14 11.90 21.80 25.59
N GLU A 15 12.72 22.85 25.51
CA GLU A 15 12.34 24.18 26.02
C GLU A 15 11.18 24.79 25.23
N GLN A 16 11.19 24.70 23.90
CA GLN A 16 10.05 25.10 23.07
C GLN A 16 8.79 24.29 23.43
N GLY A 17 8.92 22.97 23.52
CA GLY A 17 7.81 22.07 23.84
C GLY A 17 7.25 22.24 25.24
N GLU A 18 8.05 22.61 26.24
CA GLU A 18 7.57 22.89 27.60
C GLU A 18 7.00 24.31 27.72
N SER A 19 7.54 25.29 26.99
CA SER A 19 7.07 26.68 27.02
C SER A 19 5.62 26.86 26.53
N GLU A 20 5.21 26.04 25.56
CA GLU A 20 3.86 26.09 24.97
C GLU A 20 2.76 25.64 25.97
N TYR A 21 3.11 24.87 27.01
CA TYR A 21 2.15 24.27 27.95
C TYR A 21 2.31 24.77 29.40
N LYS A 22 3.29 25.64 29.68
CA LYS A 22 3.70 26.03 31.04
C LYS A 22 2.59 26.69 31.90
N ASN A 23 1.51 27.16 31.28
CA ASN A 23 0.38 27.86 31.94
C ASN A 23 -1.01 27.33 31.52
N CYS A 24 -1.11 26.13 30.96
CA CYS A 24 -2.40 25.55 30.58
C CYS A 24 -2.97 24.68 31.71
N GLU A 25 -4.29 24.76 31.94
CA GLU A 25 -4.97 23.92 32.93
C GLU A 25 -4.98 22.43 32.55
N LEU A 26 -4.86 22.12 31.25
CA LEU A 26 -4.79 20.76 30.74
C LEU A 26 -3.36 20.39 30.33
N ASP A 27 -2.94 19.20 30.76
CA ASP A 27 -1.73 18.54 30.25
C ASP A 27 -1.86 18.21 28.74
N LYS A 28 -0.73 18.05 28.06
CA LYS A 28 -0.65 17.73 26.64
C LYS A 28 -1.50 16.52 26.26
N ASN A 29 -1.47 15.45 27.07
CA ASN A 29 -2.24 14.23 26.81
C ASN A 29 -3.75 14.49 26.94
N GLN A 30 -4.17 15.23 27.97
CA GLN A 30 -5.57 15.56 28.20
C GLN A 30 -6.13 16.40 27.05
N ARG A 31 -5.36 17.40 26.60
CA ARG A 31 -5.76 18.26 25.48
C ARG A 31 -5.92 17.46 24.18
N GLN A 32 -4.98 16.56 23.89
CA GLN A 32 -5.08 15.69 22.71
C GLN A 32 -6.31 14.78 22.76
N CYS A 33 -6.65 14.23 23.93
CA CYS A 33 -7.87 13.42 24.11
C CYS A 33 -9.14 14.26 23.92
N VAL A 34 -9.21 15.45 24.52
CA VAL A 34 -10.36 16.36 24.38
C VAL A 34 -10.53 16.81 22.93
N GLU A 35 -9.43 17.17 22.26
CA GLU A 35 -9.45 17.56 20.86
C GLU A 35 -9.93 16.43 19.96
N PHE A 36 -9.44 15.19 20.19
CA PHE A 36 -9.91 14.02 19.46
C PHE A 36 -11.41 13.80 19.68
N ALA A 37 -11.89 13.86 20.93
CA ALA A 37 -13.30 13.65 21.26
C ALA A 37 -14.21 14.71 20.60
N LEU A 38 -13.76 15.97 20.54
CA LEU A 38 -14.52 17.07 19.92
C LEU A 38 -14.49 17.01 18.38
N LYS A 39 -13.40 16.54 17.77
CA LYS A 39 -13.22 16.52 16.31
C LYS A 39 -13.53 15.18 15.64
N ALA A 40 -13.71 14.11 16.40
CA ALA A 40 -13.96 12.79 15.86
C ALA A 40 -15.26 12.78 15.03
N GLN A 41 -15.17 12.23 13.82
CA GLN A 41 -16.31 12.00 12.93
C GLN A 41 -16.54 10.50 12.77
N PRO A 42 -17.80 10.07 12.58
CA PRO A 42 -18.10 8.67 12.38
C PRO A 42 -17.44 8.13 11.11
N LEU A 43 -16.86 6.94 11.21
CA LEU A 43 -16.28 6.23 10.07
C LEU A 43 -17.39 5.81 9.11
N LYS A 44 -17.25 6.16 7.82
CA LYS A 44 -18.18 5.75 6.77
C LYS A 44 -17.90 4.30 6.34
N LEU A 45 -18.53 3.34 7.00
CA LEU A 45 -18.46 1.91 6.63
C LEU A 45 -19.57 1.59 5.61
N TYR A 46 -19.20 0.94 4.49
CA TYR A 46 -20.16 0.47 3.49
C TYR A 46 -20.58 -0.97 3.79
N ILE A 47 -21.87 -1.19 4.01
CA ILE A 47 -22.47 -2.52 4.18
C ILE A 47 -23.42 -2.78 3.00
N PRO A 48 -23.22 -3.84 2.20
CA PRO A 48 -24.07 -4.14 1.06
C PRO A 48 -25.44 -4.69 1.50
N LYS A 49 -26.51 -4.25 0.83
CA LYS A 49 -27.89 -4.70 1.10
C LYS A 49 -28.28 -6.01 0.38
N ASN A 50 -27.64 -6.30 -0.76
CA ASN A 50 -27.98 -7.47 -1.57
C ASN A 50 -27.36 -8.75 -0.97
N PRO A 51 -28.09 -9.87 -0.89
CA PRO A 51 -27.61 -11.09 -0.21
C PRO A 51 -26.40 -11.74 -0.90
N VAL A 52 -26.37 -11.73 -2.24
CA VAL A 52 -25.21 -12.23 -3.01
C VAL A 52 -24.00 -11.34 -2.78
N GLN A 53 -24.18 -10.02 -2.84
CA GLN A 53 -23.11 -9.04 -2.59
C GLN A 53 -22.58 -9.14 -1.16
N TYR A 54 -23.47 -9.38 -0.17
CA TYR A 54 -23.11 -9.59 1.22
C TYR A 54 -22.26 -10.85 1.42
N LYS A 55 -22.54 -11.95 0.73
CA LYS A 55 -21.67 -13.15 0.77
C LYS A 55 -20.25 -12.84 0.27
N PHE A 56 -20.12 -12.14 -0.86
CA PHE A 56 -18.80 -11.73 -1.36
C PHE A 56 -18.10 -10.76 -0.42
N TRP A 57 -18.82 -9.79 0.12
CA TRP A 57 -18.28 -8.83 1.09
C TRP A 57 -17.81 -9.53 2.37
N SER A 58 -18.59 -10.46 2.91
CA SER A 58 -18.22 -11.25 4.09
C SER A 58 -17.02 -12.15 3.83
N PHE A 59 -16.88 -12.70 2.61
CA PHE A 59 -15.72 -13.50 2.23
C PHE A 59 -14.45 -12.66 2.16
N ILE A 60 -14.50 -11.48 1.52
CA ILE A 60 -13.34 -10.59 1.36
C ILE A 60 -12.92 -9.97 2.68
N GLN A 61 -13.88 -9.68 3.56
CA GLN A 61 -13.63 -9.17 4.91
C GLN A 61 -13.12 -10.24 5.87
N SER A 62 -13.08 -11.51 5.46
CA SER A 62 -12.60 -12.59 6.32
C SER A 62 -11.09 -12.52 6.52
N THR A 63 -10.65 -12.77 7.75
CA THR A 63 -9.21 -12.79 8.10
C THR A 63 -8.45 -13.86 7.30
N ALA A 64 -9.10 -14.97 6.95
CA ALA A 64 -8.51 -16.01 6.13
C ALA A 64 -8.16 -15.50 4.72
N PHE A 65 -9.05 -14.76 4.08
CA PHE A 65 -8.78 -14.14 2.78
C PHE A 65 -7.61 -13.15 2.86
N GLU A 66 -7.56 -12.34 3.91
CA GLU A 66 -6.45 -11.41 4.13
C GLU A 66 -5.09 -12.12 4.27
N TYR A 67 -5.03 -13.21 5.04
CA TYR A 67 -3.82 -14.02 5.18
C TYR A 67 -3.40 -14.68 3.87
N VAL A 68 -4.36 -15.23 3.10
CA VAL A 68 -4.07 -15.81 1.78
C VAL A 68 -3.46 -14.76 0.86
N MET A 69 -4.04 -13.57 0.78
CA MET A 69 -3.50 -12.49 -0.05
C MET A 69 -2.11 -12.05 0.42
N PHE A 70 -1.88 -11.99 1.72
CA PHE A 70 -0.57 -11.66 2.29
C PHE A 70 0.49 -12.70 1.90
N VAL A 71 0.19 -13.99 2.04
CA VAL A 71 1.09 -15.08 1.64
C VAL A 71 1.38 -15.03 0.14
N LEU A 72 0.38 -14.74 -0.70
CA LEU A 72 0.58 -14.59 -2.15
C LEU A 72 1.54 -13.45 -2.49
N ILE A 73 1.48 -12.32 -1.78
CA ILE A 73 2.42 -11.21 -1.95
C ILE A 73 3.84 -11.64 -1.56
N LEU A 74 3.99 -12.36 -0.44
CA LEU A 74 5.30 -12.86 -0.01
C LEU A 74 5.89 -13.86 -1.02
N LEU A 75 5.10 -14.81 -1.49
CA LEU A 75 5.54 -15.78 -2.50
C LEU A 75 5.95 -15.08 -3.81
N ASN A 76 5.20 -14.07 -4.24
CA ASN A 76 5.59 -13.29 -5.40
C ASN A 76 6.90 -12.52 -5.17
N THR A 77 7.08 -11.95 -3.97
CA THR A 77 8.31 -11.26 -3.58
C THR A 77 9.52 -12.17 -3.67
N VAL A 78 9.41 -13.40 -3.14
CA VAL A 78 10.48 -14.41 -3.22
C VAL A 78 10.74 -14.78 -4.68
N THR A 79 9.69 -14.94 -5.49
CA THR A 79 9.84 -15.24 -6.93
C THR A 79 10.63 -14.14 -7.65
N LEU A 80 10.39 -12.87 -7.33
CA LEU A 80 11.16 -11.74 -7.86
C LEU A 80 12.61 -11.72 -7.33
N ALA A 81 12.81 -12.07 -6.07
CA ALA A 81 14.13 -12.03 -5.42
C ALA A 81 15.07 -13.15 -5.89
N VAL A 82 14.54 -14.31 -6.29
CA VAL A 82 15.34 -15.47 -6.75
C VAL A 82 15.88 -15.27 -8.17
N GLN A 83 15.33 -14.33 -8.93
CA GLN A 83 15.83 -14.00 -10.26
C GLN A 83 17.28 -13.46 -10.21
N HIS A 84 18.21 -14.14 -10.86
CA HIS A 84 19.63 -13.76 -10.95
C HIS A 84 20.08 -13.43 -12.39
N TYR A 85 21.28 -12.86 -12.57
CA TYR A 85 21.85 -12.68 -13.91
C TYR A 85 22.34 -14.04 -14.46
N GLU A 86 22.25 -14.29 -15.77
CA GLU A 86 22.59 -15.57 -16.44
C GLU A 86 21.78 -16.81 -15.99
N GLN A 87 20.45 -16.72 -16.04
CA GLN A 87 19.56 -17.85 -15.73
C GLN A 87 19.40 -18.79 -16.92
N SER A 88 19.13 -20.07 -16.63
CA SER A 88 18.69 -21.01 -17.67
C SER A 88 17.38 -20.54 -18.31
N LYS A 89 17.25 -20.73 -19.63
CA LYS A 89 16.03 -20.38 -20.39
C LYS A 89 14.77 -21.04 -19.80
N VAL A 90 14.90 -22.28 -19.32
CA VAL A 90 13.80 -23.00 -18.67
C VAL A 90 13.39 -22.32 -17.37
N PHE A 91 14.37 -21.89 -16.58
CA PHE A 91 14.11 -21.20 -15.31
C PHE A 91 13.42 -19.85 -15.53
N SER A 92 13.89 -19.06 -16.49
CA SER A 92 13.23 -17.80 -16.87
C SER A 92 11.78 -18.02 -17.28
N HIS A 93 11.51 -19.02 -18.11
CA HIS A 93 10.15 -19.33 -18.55
C HIS A 93 9.23 -19.75 -17.38
N VAL A 94 9.74 -20.51 -16.41
CA VAL A 94 8.98 -20.85 -15.19
C VAL A 94 8.68 -19.61 -14.36
N MET A 95 9.66 -18.70 -14.20
CA MET A 95 9.46 -17.44 -13.48
C MET A 95 8.42 -16.54 -14.15
N ASP A 96 8.37 -16.50 -15.49
CA ASP A 96 7.38 -15.74 -16.24
C ASP A 96 5.97 -16.32 -16.06
N ILE A 97 5.82 -17.65 -16.12
CA ILE A 97 4.54 -18.32 -15.80
C ILE A 97 4.10 -17.99 -14.38
N LEU A 98 4.98 -18.08 -13.39
CA LEU A 98 4.64 -17.76 -12.00
C LEU A 98 4.19 -16.30 -11.87
N ASN A 99 4.89 -15.37 -12.50
CA ASN A 99 4.50 -13.96 -12.51
C ASN A 99 3.11 -13.75 -13.14
N MET A 100 2.80 -14.45 -14.23
CA MET A 100 1.48 -14.43 -14.86
C MET A 100 0.40 -14.97 -13.91
N VAL A 101 0.66 -16.09 -13.22
CA VAL A 101 -0.27 -16.68 -12.24
C VAL A 101 -0.53 -15.72 -11.08
N PHE A 102 0.50 -15.12 -10.50
CA PHE A 102 0.33 -14.14 -9.41
C PHE A 102 -0.48 -12.92 -9.86
N THR A 103 -0.21 -12.39 -11.05
CA THR A 103 -1.01 -11.28 -11.62
C THR A 103 -2.46 -11.69 -11.86
N GLY A 104 -2.71 -12.92 -12.31
CA GLY A 104 -4.05 -13.48 -12.43
C GLY A 104 -4.79 -13.54 -11.09
N LEU A 105 -4.14 -14.04 -10.04
CA LEU A 105 -4.71 -14.11 -8.69
C LEU A 105 -5.03 -12.72 -8.12
N PHE A 106 -4.16 -11.73 -8.29
CA PHE A 106 -4.42 -10.35 -7.87
C PHE A 106 -5.52 -9.68 -8.71
N THR A 107 -5.64 -10.04 -9.99
CA THR A 107 -6.77 -9.60 -10.83
C THR A 107 -8.09 -10.15 -10.31
N VAL A 108 -8.13 -11.44 -9.94
CA VAL A 108 -9.34 -12.04 -9.34
C VAL A 108 -9.68 -11.40 -8.00
N GLU A 109 -8.69 -11.13 -7.13
CA GLU A 109 -8.88 -10.35 -5.90
C GLU A 109 -9.56 -9.00 -6.19
N MET A 110 -9.02 -8.24 -7.16
CA MET A 110 -9.55 -6.93 -7.54
C MET A 110 -11.00 -7.03 -8.02
N LEU A 111 -11.31 -8.00 -8.87
CA LEU A 111 -12.67 -8.23 -9.38
C LEU A 111 -13.64 -8.59 -8.25
N LEU A 112 -13.24 -9.45 -7.32
CA LEU A 112 -14.06 -9.80 -6.16
C LEU A 112 -14.35 -8.57 -5.30
N LYS A 113 -13.33 -7.73 -5.01
CA LYS A 113 -13.52 -6.47 -4.26
C LYS A 113 -14.44 -5.49 -4.98
N LEU A 114 -14.32 -5.40 -6.30
CA LEU A 114 -15.14 -4.52 -7.13
C LEU A 114 -16.60 -4.95 -7.15
N LEU A 115 -16.87 -6.27 -7.18
CA LEU A 115 -18.22 -6.83 -7.06
C LEU A 115 -18.80 -6.62 -5.64
N ALA A 116 -17.98 -6.72 -4.60
CA ALA A 116 -18.43 -6.56 -3.21
C ALA A 116 -18.70 -5.09 -2.83
N LEU A 117 -17.84 -4.14 -3.21
CA LEU A 117 -17.90 -2.74 -2.77
C LEU A 117 -18.61 -1.81 -3.76
N ARG A 118 -18.84 -2.26 -5.01
CA ARG A 118 -19.18 -1.43 -6.18
C ARG A 118 -18.10 -0.40 -6.52
N LEU A 119 -18.04 -0.01 -7.80
CA LEU A 119 -17.05 0.95 -8.33
C LEU A 119 -16.89 2.20 -7.47
N ARG A 120 -17.99 2.83 -7.05
CA ARG A 120 -17.94 4.11 -6.33
C ARG A 120 -17.24 4.03 -4.97
N HIS A 121 -17.50 2.99 -4.17
CA HIS A 121 -16.84 2.86 -2.86
C HIS A 121 -15.43 2.30 -2.99
N TYR A 122 -15.18 1.47 -4.00
CA TYR A 122 -13.86 0.93 -4.28
C TYR A 122 -12.82 2.04 -4.51
N PHE A 123 -13.15 3.05 -5.33
CA PHE A 123 -12.23 4.16 -5.64
C PHE A 123 -12.17 5.27 -4.58
N ILE A 124 -13.03 5.26 -3.56
CA ILE A 124 -12.94 6.21 -2.45
C ILE A 124 -11.79 5.84 -1.51
N ASP A 125 -11.51 4.55 -1.35
CA ASP A 125 -10.37 4.09 -0.57
C ASP A 125 -9.08 4.17 -1.40
N ALA A 126 -8.17 5.04 -0.98
CA ALA A 126 -6.89 5.25 -1.64
C ALA A 126 -6.08 3.96 -1.78
N TRP A 127 -6.16 3.04 -0.80
CA TRP A 127 -5.42 1.78 -0.86
C TRP A 127 -5.99 0.81 -1.88
N ASN A 128 -7.31 0.73 -2.00
CA ASN A 128 -7.96 -0.09 -3.04
C ASN A 128 -7.75 0.50 -4.43
N SER A 129 -7.77 1.84 -4.57
CA SER A 129 -7.43 2.50 -5.83
C SER A 129 -5.98 2.23 -6.25
N PHE A 130 -5.04 2.28 -5.30
CA PHE A 130 -3.63 1.96 -5.56
C PHE A 130 -3.43 0.48 -5.92
N ASP A 131 -4.14 -0.43 -5.25
CA ASP A 131 -4.18 -1.85 -5.60
C ASP A 131 -4.65 -2.08 -7.05
N ALA A 132 -5.75 -1.42 -7.45
CA ALA A 132 -6.24 -1.50 -8.82
C ALA A 132 -5.24 -0.94 -9.84
N LEU A 133 -4.54 0.16 -9.53
CA LEU A 133 -3.49 0.70 -10.40
C LEU A 133 -2.38 -0.32 -10.63
N ILE A 134 -1.92 -1.00 -9.57
CA ILE A 134 -0.86 -2.03 -9.68
C ILE A 134 -1.34 -3.22 -10.53
N VAL A 135 -2.57 -3.69 -10.29
CA VAL A 135 -3.14 -4.82 -11.03
C VAL A 135 -3.30 -4.47 -12.50
N VAL A 136 -3.88 -3.31 -12.83
CA VAL A 136 -4.05 -2.86 -14.22
C VAL A 136 -2.69 -2.68 -14.89
N GLY A 137 -1.72 -2.04 -14.22
CA GLY A 137 -0.36 -1.89 -14.74
C GLY A 137 0.31 -3.24 -15.02
N SER A 138 0.08 -4.24 -14.17
CA SER A 138 0.62 -5.60 -14.33
C SER A 138 -0.06 -6.38 -15.46
N VAL A 139 -1.36 -6.15 -15.71
CA VAL A 139 -2.07 -6.76 -16.85
C VAL A 139 -1.59 -6.12 -18.16
N VAL A 140 -1.45 -4.79 -18.19
CA VAL A 140 -0.91 -4.07 -19.36
C VAL A 140 0.53 -4.53 -19.65
N ASP A 141 1.36 -4.72 -18.63
CA ASP A 141 2.71 -5.27 -18.78
C ASP A 141 2.72 -6.61 -19.53
N ILE A 142 1.85 -7.55 -19.14
CA ILE A 142 1.74 -8.87 -19.79
C ILE A 142 1.28 -8.70 -21.25
N VAL A 143 0.21 -7.94 -21.48
CA VAL A 143 -0.33 -7.72 -22.83
C VAL A 143 0.75 -7.09 -23.72
N VAL A 144 1.40 -6.01 -23.27
CA VAL A 144 2.47 -5.36 -24.04
C VAL A 144 3.61 -6.35 -24.31
N THR A 145 4.01 -7.17 -23.34
CA THR A 145 5.10 -8.15 -23.53
C THR A 145 4.77 -9.17 -24.62
N GLU A 146 3.54 -9.70 -24.65
CA GLU A 146 3.11 -10.69 -25.65
C GLU A 146 3.02 -10.07 -27.06
N PHE A 147 2.41 -8.89 -27.19
CA PHE A 147 2.22 -8.21 -28.48
C PHE A 147 3.51 -7.57 -29.05
N SER A 148 4.42 -7.12 -28.18
CA SER A 148 5.64 -6.41 -28.60
C SER A 148 6.75 -7.32 -29.15
N SER A 149 6.55 -8.63 -29.14
CA SER A 149 7.44 -9.60 -29.77
C SER A 149 7.66 -9.36 -31.28
N SER A 150 6.92 -8.42 -31.88
CA SER A 150 6.90 -8.13 -33.32
C SER A 150 7.53 -6.79 -33.74
N ASP A 151 7.76 -5.83 -32.83
CA ASP A 151 8.23 -4.47 -33.19
C ASP A 151 9.34 -3.93 -32.28
N ASP A 152 10.46 -3.49 -32.88
CA ASP A 152 11.74 -3.16 -32.22
C ASP A 152 11.72 -1.80 -31.45
N SER A 153 10.71 -0.96 -31.68
CA SER A 153 10.50 0.35 -31.03
C SER A 153 9.88 0.28 -29.63
N SER A 154 9.47 -0.92 -29.19
CA SER A 154 8.78 -1.18 -27.91
C SER A 154 9.73 -1.44 -26.71
N ARG A 155 11.04 -1.59 -26.94
CA ARG A 155 12.00 -2.01 -25.88
C ARG A 155 12.05 -1.09 -24.65
N VAL A 156 11.80 0.22 -24.81
CA VAL A 156 11.88 1.19 -23.71
C VAL A 156 10.67 1.09 -22.76
N SER A 157 9.47 0.83 -23.28
CA SER A 157 8.24 0.73 -22.46
C SER A 157 8.18 -0.58 -21.66
N ILE A 158 8.71 -1.69 -22.20
CA ILE A 158 8.74 -3.00 -21.53
C ILE A 158 9.55 -2.94 -20.21
N THR A 159 10.54 -2.06 -20.08
CA THR A 159 11.34 -1.95 -18.85
C THR A 159 10.59 -1.18 -17.76
N PHE A 160 9.80 -0.18 -18.13
CA PHE A 160 9.00 0.61 -17.18
C PHE A 160 7.85 -0.21 -16.60
N PHE A 161 7.13 -0.97 -17.43
CA PHE A 161 5.98 -1.77 -16.98
C PHE A 161 6.38 -2.90 -16.02
N ARG A 162 7.59 -3.45 -16.14
CA ARG A 162 8.17 -4.38 -15.17
C ARG A 162 8.25 -3.81 -13.75
N LEU A 163 8.30 -2.49 -13.57
CA LEU A 163 8.28 -1.87 -12.24
C LEU A 163 6.96 -2.10 -11.51
N PHE A 164 5.82 -2.24 -12.20
CA PHE A 164 4.54 -2.53 -11.56
C PHE A 164 4.56 -3.87 -10.80
N ARG A 165 5.37 -4.83 -11.29
CA ARG A 165 5.60 -6.09 -10.59
C ARG A 165 6.28 -5.87 -9.24
N VAL A 166 7.22 -4.92 -9.14
CA VAL A 166 7.90 -4.57 -7.88
C VAL A 166 7.01 -3.72 -6.99
N MET A 167 6.18 -2.85 -7.57
CA MET A 167 5.22 -2.01 -6.83
C MET A 167 4.23 -2.83 -6.00
N ARG A 168 4.00 -4.10 -6.32
CA ARG A 168 3.16 -4.96 -5.48
C ARG A 168 3.73 -5.20 -4.08
N LEU A 169 5.03 -5.01 -3.86
CA LEU A 169 5.64 -5.00 -2.52
C LEU A 169 5.07 -3.88 -1.64
N VAL A 170 4.64 -2.77 -2.25
CA VAL A 170 3.99 -1.65 -1.55
C VAL A 170 2.64 -2.09 -0.95
N LYS A 171 1.99 -3.14 -1.47
CA LYS A 171 0.79 -3.73 -0.85
C LYS A 171 1.08 -4.28 0.56
N LEU A 172 2.33 -4.61 0.91
CA LEU A 172 2.68 -4.98 2.28
C LEU A 172 2.56 -3.79 3.25
N LEU A 173 2.83 -2.58 2.79
CA LEU A 173 2.71 -1.36 3.60
C LEU A 173 1.25 -1.05 3.94
N SER A 174 0.30 -1.43 3.06
CA SER A 174 -1.13 -1.22 3.31
C SER A 174 -1.68 -2.16 4.39
N LYS A 175 -1.05 -3.33 4.56
CA LYS A 175 -1.39 -4.34 5.57
C LYS A 175 -0.77 -4.05 6.94
N GLY A 176 0.39 -3.40 6.97
CA GLY A 176 1.05 -3.02 8.23
C GLY A 176 0.46 -1.74 8.83
N GLU A 177 -0.49 -1.85 9.77
CA GLU A 177 -1.12 -0.70 10.42
C GLU A 177 -0.11 0.25 11.09
N GLY A 178 0.90 -0.31 11.77
CA GLY A 178 1.97 0.46 12.39
C GLY A 178 2.81 1.23 11.35
N ILE A 179 3.22 0.56 10.29
CA ILE A 179 4.02 1.16 9.21
C ILE A 179 3.23 2.26 8.49
N ARG A 180 1.95 2.01 8.20
CA ARG A 180 1.05 2.99 7.60
C ARG A 180 0.91 4.24 8.48
N THR A 181 0.73 4.05 9.78
CA THR A 181 0.60 5.17 10.74
C THR A 181 1.89 5.96 10.84
N LEU A 182 3.04 5.29 10.86
CA LEU A 182 4.36 5.93 10.89
C LEU A 182 4.61 6.74 9.62
N LEU A 183 4.39 6.15 8.44
CA LEU A 183 4.55 6.83 7.16
C LEU A 183 3.61 8.02 7.04
N TRP A 184 2.34 7.88 7.45
CA TRP A 184 1.39 8.98 7.46
C TRP A 184 1.85 10.14 8.36
N THR A 185 2.32 9.82 9.57
CA THR A 185 2.82 10.82 10.53
C THR A 185 4.05 11.54 9.97
N PHE A 186 4.95 10.80 9.35
CA PHE A 186 6.15 11.34 8.71
C PHE A 186 5.81 12.27 7.54
N VAL A 187 4.97 11.83 6.61
CA VAL A 187 4.53 12.65 5.47
C VAL A 187 3.84 13.93 5.95
N LYS A 188 2.97 13.82 6.95
CA LYS A 188 2.29 14.98 7.54
C LYS A 188 3.28 15.97 8.18
N SER A 189 4.33 15.47 8.84
CA SER A 189 5.39 16.32 9.40
C SER A 189 6.14 17.10 8.33
N LEU A 190 6.47 16.45 7.20
CA LEU A 190 7.13 17.11 6.07
C LEU A 190 6.25 18.17 5.41
N GLN A 191 4.95 17.90 5.26
CA GLN A 191 3.99 18.87 4.70
C GLN A 191 3.89 20.14 5.56
N VAL A 192 4.02 20.01 6.87
CA VAL A 192 4.00 21.16 7.80
C VAL A 192 5.32 21.92 7.77
N SER A 193 6.47 21.24 7.61
CA SER A 193 7.78 21.89 7.55
C SER A 193 8.10 22.53 6.19
N GLY A 194 7.43 22.11 5.11
CA GLY A 194 7.60 22.69 3.78
C GLY A 194 6.81 23.98 3.54
N HIS A 195 6.06 24.44 4.55
CA HIS A 195 5.24 25.64 4.54
C HIS A 195 5.82 26.69 5.50
#